data_AF-A0A925WCI4-F1
#
_entry.id   AF-A0A925WCI4-F1
#
_cell.length_a   1.000
_cell.length_b   1.000
_cell.length_c   1.000
_cell.angle_alpha   90.00
_cell.angle_beta   90.00
_cell.angle_gamma   90.00
#
_symmetry.space_group_name_H-M   'P 1'
#
loop_
_entity.id
_entity.type
_entity.pdbx_description
1 polymer ?
#
loop_
_entity_poly.entity_id
_entity_poly.type
_entity_poly.pdbx_seq_one_letter_code
_entity_poly.pdbx_strand_id
1 'polypeptide(L)'
;MIPHHAPFFQAIQEKKQVWIKFYSLADSGVLEQTCTPIEYAPGTGFEDGLNRYWFGDFVNSPGSKVMGLLPQQVLELQVLGEQKKPAHTSPPALTPDSSLKNAAAPTAPPSNPN
;
A
#
# COMPACT_ATOMS: atom_id res chain seq x y z
N MET A 1 -17.47 12.31 -11.11
CA MET A 1 -17.61 11.33 -10.02
C MET A 1 -16.33 11.37 -9.21
N ILE A 2 -16.41 11.51 -7.88
CA ILE A 2 -15.21 11.53 -7.04
C ILE A 2 -14.80 10.06 -6.83
N PRO A 3 -13.59 9.66 -7.26
CA PRO A 3 -13.12 8.30 -7.02
C PRO A 3 -13.03 8.04 -5.51
N HIS A 4 -13.27 6.79 -5.11
CA HIS A 4 -13.20 6.31 -3.72
C HIS A 4 -14.21 6.90 -2.73
N HIS A 5 -15.18 7.69 -3.19
CA HIS A 5 -16.16 8.34 -2.32
C HIS A 5 -17.09 7.33 -1.61
N ALA A 6 -17.65 6.37 -2.35
CA ALA A 6 -18.52 5.34 -1.79
C ALA A 6 -17.82 4.45 -0.73
N PRO A 7 -16.65 3.83 -1.01
CA PRO A 7 -15.98 3.01 0.00
C PRO A 7 -15.51 3.79 1.23
N PHE A 8 -15.20 5.10 1.08
CA PHE A 8 -14.86 5.96 2.21
C PHE A 8 -16.04 6.14 3.19
N PHE A 9 -17.22 6.50 2.69
CA PHE A 9 -18.40 6.65 3.55
C PHE A 9 -18.86 5.33 4.17
N GLN A 10 -18.75 4.23 3.41
CA GLN A 10 -19.04 2.90 3.94
C GLN A 10 -18.12 2.58 5.12
N ALA A 11 -16.81 2.86 5.01
CA ALA A 11 -15.87 2.63 6.11
C ALA A 11 -16.17 3.49 7.35
N ILE A 12 -16.62 4.75 7.17
CA ILE A 12 -17.08 5.60 8.29
C ILE A 12 -18.29 4.98 8.97
N GLN A 13 -19.31 4.58 8.19
CA GLN A 13 -20.54 4.01 8.72
C GLN A 13 -20.31 2.68 9.45
N GLU A 14 -19.41 1.85 8.92
CA GLU A 14 -19.01 0.57 9.51
C GLU A 14 -17.93 0.71 10.59
N LYS A 15 -17.42 1.92 10.85
CA LYS A 15 -16.31 2.19 11.78
C LYS A 15 -15.06 1.32 11.50
N LYS A 16 -14.80 1.08 10.22
CA LYS A 16 -13.64 0.30 9.75
C LYS A 16 -12.46 1.22 9.45
N GLN A 17 -11.26 0.71 9.64
CA GLN A 17 -10.05 1.36 9.16
C GLN A 17 -9.97 1.26 7.63
N VAL A 18 -9.23 2.19 7.02
CA VAL A 18 -8.94 2.16 5.59
C VAL A 18 -7.44 2.22 5.38
N TRP A 19 -6.96 1.47 4.41
CA TRP A 19 -5.63 1.62 3.84
C TRP A 19 -5.72 2.61 2.68
N ILE A 20 -4.88 3.63 2.70
CA ILE A 20 -4.82 4.63 1.64
C ILE A 20 -3.41 4.71 1.06
N LYS A 21 -3.35 4.88 -0.25
CA LYS A 21 -2.14 5.23 -0.98
C LYS A 21 -2.29 6.65 -1.49
N PHE A 22 -1.38 7.53 -1.12
CA PHE A 22 -1.48 8.95 -1.48
C PHE A 22 -0.12 9.57 -1.79
N TYR A 23 -0.13 10.62 -2.59
CA TYR A 23 1.06 11.41 -2.85
C TYR A 23 1.26 12.48 -1.77
N SER A 24 2.34 12.33 -1.00
CA SER A 24 2.78 13.31 0.00
C SER A 24 3.60 14.40 -0.69
N LEU A 25 3.10 15.63 -0.64
CA LEU A 25 3.85 16.80 -1.12
C LEU A 25 5.07 17.09 -0.22
N ALA A 26 5.00 16.77 1.07
CA ALA A 26 6.09 16.99 2.02
C ALA A 26 7.31 16.10 1.72
N ASP A 27 7.06 14.84 1.38
CA ASP A 27 8.09 13.84 1.05
C ASP A 27 8.35 13.73 -0.46
N SER A 28 7.58 14.45 -1.29
CA SER A 28 7.60 14.32 -2.76
C SER A 28 7.52 12.87 -3.24
N GLY A 29 6.71 12.06 -2.55
CA GLY A 29 6.66 10.61 -2.73
C GLY A 29 5.27 10.02 -2.49
N VAL A 30 5.10 8.78 -2.92
CA VAL A 30 3.87 8.02 -2.64
C VAL A 30 4.02 7.31 -1.31
N LEU A 31 3.11 7.58 -0.39
CA LEU A 31 3.04 6.93 0.92
C LEU A 31 1.79 6.07 1.03
N GLU A 32 1.90 5.02 1.82
CA GLU A 32 0.84 4.05 2.09
C GLU A 32 0.64 3.98 3.61
N GLN A 33 -0.56 4.30 4.08
CA GLN A 33 -0.85 4.33 5.52
C GLN A 33 -2.25 3.81 5.82
N THR A 34 -2.37 3.14 6.96
CA THR A 34 -3.66 2.74 7.54
C THR A 34 -4.17 3.84 8.47
N CYS A 35 -5.35 4.36 8.16
CA CYS A 35 -5.96 5.44 8.93
C CYS A 35 -7.45 5.16 9.18
N THR A 36 -8.02 5.86 10.16
CA THR A 36 -9.46 5.84 10.43
C THR A 36 -10.12 6.97 9.62
N PRO A 37 -11.08 6.69 8.73
CA PRO A 37 -11.79 7.76 8.03
C PRO A 37 -12.67 8.52 9.02
N ILE A 38 -12.67 9.85 8.93
CA ILE A 38 -13.43 10.74 9.83
C ILE A 38 -14.59 11.36 9.06
N GLU A 39 -14.29 12.22 8.09
CA GLU A 39 -15.30 12.98 7.35
C GLU A 39 -14.77 13.51 6.01
N TYR A 40 -15.67 14.00 5.17
CA TYR A 40 -15.33 14.71 3.94
C TYR A 40 -15.86 16.14 4.01
N ALA A 41 -14.97 17.09 4.27
CA ALA A 41 -15.33 18.47 4.58
C ALA A 41 -14.25 19.45 4.11
N PRO A 42 -14.61 20.72 3.84
CA PRO A 42 -13.63 21.76 3.59
C PRO A 42 -12.84 22.01 4.86
N GLY A 43 -11.51 22.11 4.74
CA GLY A 43 -10.68 22.25 5.93
C GLY A 43 -10.78 23.61 6.58
N THR A 44 -11.01 23.62 7.90
CA THR A 44 -11.00 24.81 8.74
C THR A 44 -9.58 25.39 8.77
N GLY A 45 -9.31 26.33 7.86
CA GLY A 45 -8.00 27.00 7.74
C GLY A 45 -7.36 26.96 6.35
N PHE A 46 -8.00 26.33 5.35
CA PHE A 46 -7.54 26.43 3.96
C PHE A 46 -8.44 27.41 3.18
N GLU A 47 -7.85 28.50 2.68
CA GLU A 47 -8.55 29.54 1.89
C GLU A 47 -9.09 29.04 0.53
N ASP A 48 -8.65 27.86 0.12
CA ASP A 48 -8.97 27.23 -1.15
C ASP A 48 -10.40 26.65 -1.19
N GLY A 49 -11.06 26.49 -0.04
CA GLY A 49 -12.46 26.05 0.05
C GLY A 49 -12.75 24.63 -0.47
N LEU A 50 -11.71 23.88 -0.86
CA LEU A 50 -11.87 22.53 -1.39
C LEU A 50 -12.13 21.50 -0.29
N ASN A 51 -13.07 20.60 -0.57
CA ASN A 51 -13.41 19.48 0.30
C ASN A 51 -12.29 18.42 0.30
N ARG A 52 -11.91 17.99 1.49
CA ARG A 52 -10.81 17.04 1.74
C ARG A 52 -11.31 15.84 2.51
N TYR A 53 -10.69 14.70 2.26
CA TYR A 53 -10.88 13.51 3.07
C TYR A 53 -10.06 13.66 4.35
N TRP A 54 -10.76 13.66 5.49
CA TRP A 54 -10.17 13.73 6.81
C TRP A 54 -9.96 12.32 7.34
N PHE A 55 -8.72 12.02 7.69
CA PHE A 55 -8.28 10.76 8.25
C PHE A 55 -7.65 10.99 9.63
N GLY A 56 -7.94 10.11 10.57
CA GLY A 56 -7.32 10.06 11.89
C GLY A 56 -6.30 8.93 11.99
N ASP A 57 -5.16 9.22 12.62
CA ASP A 57 -4.10 8.24 12.86
C ASP A 57 -4.48 7.25 13.99
N PHE A 58 -4.11 5.97 13.85
CA PHE A 58 -4.34 4.90 14.85
C PHE A 58 -3.04 4.39 15.50
N VAL A 59 -1.89 5.03 15.27
CA VAL A 59 -0.62 4.62 15.87
C VAL A 59 -0.39 5.41 17.15
N ASN A 60 -1.12 5.01 18.20
CA ASN A 60 -0.73 5.06 19.62
C ASN A 60 0.26 6.19 19.99
N SER A 61 -0.12 7.45 19.79
CA SER A 61 0.59 8.60 20.33
C SER A 61 -0.45 9.63 20.82
N PRO A 62 -0.28 10.16 22.05
CA PRO A 62 -1.19 11.15 22.60
C PRO A 62 -1.02 12.48 21.85
N GLY A 63 -1.82 12.65 20.81
CA GLY A 63 -1.75 13.82 19.92
C GLY A 63 -2.27 13.51 18.52
N SER A 64 -3.41 12.82 18.42
CA SER A 64 -4.03 12.37 17.15
C SER A 64 -4.06 13.48 16.12
N LYS A 65 -3.07 13.46 15.22
CA LYS A 65 -2.96 14.42 14.13
C LYS A 65 -3.95 13.98 13.06
N VAL A 66 -4.99 14.78 12.85
CA VAL A 66 -5.90 14.61 11.72
C VAL A 66 -5.20 15.03 10.44
N MET A 67 -5.33 14.23 9.39
CA MET A 67 -4.74 14.48 8.07
C MET A 67 -5.84 14.72 7.06
N GLY A 68 -5.82 15.90 6.42
CA GLY A 68 -6.74 16.24 5.33
C GLY A 68 -6.05 16.06 3.97
N LEU A 69 -6.56 15.13 3.15
CA LEU A 69 -6.05 14.88 1.80
C LEU A 69 -7.06 15.31 0.73
N LEU A 70 -6.56 15.94 -0.34
CA LEU A 70 -7.40 16.23 -1.50
C LEU A 70 -7.75 14.94 -2.26
N PRO A 71 -8.93 14.87 -2.91
CA PRO A 71 -9.30 13.71 -3.72
C PRO A 71 -8.27 13.34 -4.80
N GLN A 72 -7.55 14.35 -5.32
CA GLN A 72 -6.52 14.17 -6.34
C GLN A 72 -5.21 13.59 -5.77
N GLN A 73 -4.98 13.69 -4.46
CA GLN A 73 -3.80 13.12 -3.81
C GLN A 73 -3.99 11.65 -3.46
N VAL A 74 -5.24 11.19 -3.31
CA VAL A 74 -5.57 9.80 -3.00
C VAL A 74 -5.51 8.99 -4.30
N LEU A 75 -4.50 8.14 -4.40
CA LEU A 75 -4.27 7.26 -5.53
C LEU A 75 -5.11 5.98 -5.39
N GLU A 76 -5.22 5.45 -4.17
CA GLU A 76 -5.99 4.25 -3.88
C GLU A 76 -6.55 4.29 -2.45
N LEU A 77 -7.72 3.68 -2.26
CA LEU A 77 -8.38 3.55 -0.97
C LEU A 77 -9.04 2.17 -0.86
N GLN A 78 -8.70 1.45 0.20
CA GLN A 78 -9.23 0.11 0.49
C GLN A 78 -9.69 0.01 1.94
N VAL A 79 -10.90 -0.53 2.16
CA VAL A 79 -11.45 -0.71 3.51
C VAL A 79 -10.87 -1.97 4.15
N LEU A 80 -10.20 -1.82 5.30
CA LEU A 80 -9.47 -2.90 5.99
C LEU A 80 -10.36 -3.88 6.79
N GLY A 81 -11.69 -3.72 6.74
CA GLY A 81 -12.63 -4.64 7.40
C GLY A 81 -13.32 -5.63 6.46
N GLU A 82 -13.07 -5.57 5.17
CA GLU A 82 -13.41 -6.65 4.25
C GLU A 82 -12.16 -7.48 4.04
N GLN A 83 -12.16 -8.72 4.53
CA GLN A 83 -11.19 -9.73 4.12
C GLN A 83 -11.35 -10.01 2.62
N LYS A 84 -10.84 -9.12 1.79
CA LYS A 84 -10.56 -9.41 0.39
C LYS A 84 -9.11 -9.09 0.21
N LYS A 85 -8.25 -10.05 0.55
CA LYS A 85 -6.94 -10.16 -0.09
C LYS A 85 -7.23 -10.06 -1.59
N PRO A 86 -6.86 -8.99 -2.31
CA PRO A 86 -6.54 -9.22 -3.70
C PRO A 86 -5.34 -10.15 -3.62
N ALA A 87 -5.51 -11.40 -4.04
CA ALA A 87 -4.37 -12.22 -4.35
C ALA A 87 -3.57 -11.39 -5.34
N HIS A 88 -2.49 -10.77 -4.86
CA HIS A 88 -1.47 -10.23 -5.73
C HIS A 88 -1.04 -11.45 -6.53
N THR A 89 -1.55 -11.57 -7.75
CA THR A 89 -0.85 -12.27 -8.80
C THR A 89 0.50 -11.60 -8.81
N SER A 90 1.47 -12.25 -8.16
CA SER A 90 2.87 -11.93 -8.31
C SER A 90 3.09 -11.66 -9.79
N PRO A 91 3.77 -10.58 -10.20
CA PRO A 91 4.30 -10.55 -11.55
C PRO A 91 5.03 -11.88 -11.74
N PRO A 92 4.81 -12.61 -12.86
CA PRO A 92 5.41 -13.91 -13.06
C PRO A 92 6.89 -13.72 -12.75
N ALA A 93 7.36 -14.44 -11.72
CA ALA A 93 8.76 -14.49 -11.42
C ALA A 93 9.42 -14.83 -12.75
N LEU A 94 10.13 -13.85 -13.31
CA LEU A 94 11.14 -14.08 -14.31
C LEU A 94 12.18 -14.93 -13.59
N THR A 95 11.92 -16.22 -13.53
CA THR A 95 12.96 -17.22 -13.36
C THR A 95 13.79 -17.13 -14.63
N PRO A 96 15.06 -16.71 -14.62
CA PRO A 96 15.99 -17.39 -15.47
C PRO A 96 16.01 -18.84 -15.00
N ASP A 97 15.28 -19.68 -15.74
CA ASP A 97 15.57 -21.10 -15.82
C ASP A 97 17.05 -21.22 -16.21
N SER A 98 17.90 -21.43 -15.21
CA SER A 98 19.27 -21.88 -15.40
C SER A 98 19.39 -23.19 -14.65
N SER A 99 18.83 -24.21 -15.30
CA SER A 99 19.05 -25.62 -15.07
C SER A 99 20.42 -25.93 -14.48
N LEU A 100 20.39 -26.66 -13.36
CA LEU A 100 21.47 -27.48 -12.83
C LEU A 100 22.26 -28.16 -13.96
N LYS A 101 23.56 -27.89 -14.07
CA LYS A 101 24.51 -28.91 -14.57
C LYS A 101 25.67 -29.01 -13.61
N ASN A 102 25.56 -30.01 -12.74
CA ASN A 102 26.67 -30.73 -12.14
C ASN A 102 27.83 -30.85 -13.14
N ALA A 103 28.95 -30.20 -12.84
CA ALA A 103 30.25 -30.66 -13.30
C ALA A 103 30.91 -31.36 -12.10
N ALA A 104 30.50 -32.62 -11.88
CA ALA A 104 31.34 -33.55 -11.15
C ALA A 104 32.63 -33.68 -11.97
N ALA A 105 33.74 -33.18 -11.42
CA ALA A 105 35.05 -33.41 -11.99
C ALA A 105 35.35 -34.92 -11.92
N PRO A 106 35.64 -35.59 -13.06
CA PRO A 106 36.03 -36.98 -13.05
C PRO A 106 37.47 -37.12 -12.55
N THR A 107 37.61 -37.91 -11.48
CA THR A 107 38.49 -39.08 -11.39
C THR A 107 39.92 -38.94 -11.93
N ALA A 108 40.87 -39.03 -11.00
CA ALA A 108 42.28 -39.32 -11.25
C ALA A 108 42.48 -40.47 -12.28
N PRO A 109 43.53 -40.43 -13.12
CA PRO A 109 43.81 -41.52 -14.04
C PRO A 109 44.28 -42.77 -13.29
N PRO A 110 43.81 -43.98 -13.66
CA PRO A 110 44.43 -45.23 -13.24
C PRO A 110 45.66 -45.51 -14.11
N SER A 111 46.84 -45.59 -13.51
CA SER A 111 48.00 -46.26 -14.09
C SER A 111 48.12 -47.65 -13.48
N ASN A 112 47.74 -48.66 -14.25
CA ASN A 112 47.86 -50.09 -13.94
C ASN A 112 49.23 -50.64 -14.44
N PRO A 113 49.66 -51.86 -14.05
CA PRO A 113 51.04 -52.28 -13.93
C PRO A 113 51.62 -52.99 -15.17
N ASN A 114 52.95 -53.03 -15.23
CA ASN A 114 53.77 -54.20 -15.56
C ASN A 114 55.15 -54.04 -14.92
#